data_AF-A0A524JGH0-F1
#
_entry.id   AF-A0A524JGH0-F1
#
_cell.length_a   1.000
_cell.length_b   1.000
_cell.length_c   1.000
_cell.angle_alpha   90.00
_cell.angle_beta   90.00
_cell.angle_gamma   90.00
#
_symmetry.space_group_name_H-M   'P 1'
#
loop_
_entity.id
_entity.type
_entity.pdbx_description
1 polymer ?
#
loop_
_entity_poly.entity_id
_entity_poly.type
_entity_poly.pdbx_seq_one_letter_code
_entity_poly.pdbx_strand_id
1 'polypeptide(L)'
;MNRPEVGSTDLVPQALAGDRHALARLLTRVEDGGPEGQAALAQIFPRSGKAHVVGITGSSGSGKSTLVNCLARELRRRNVRLAILAVDPTSPFSGGALLGDRLRMRDLIADPGIFIRSAASRGNLGGVAFATRDMISVLDAVGYPVIIVETVGTGQAQVEVASVAHTVVLV
;
A
#
# COMPACT_ATOMS: atom_id res chain seq x y z
N MET A 1 9.00 -18.60 23.80
CA MET A 1 10.21 -18.73 22.95
C MET A 1 10.30 -17.50 22.07
N ASN A 2 11.32 -16.65 22.25
CA ASN A 2 11.59 -15.53 21.36
C ASN A 2 12.13 -16.07 20.02
N ARG A 3 11.38 -15.93 18.93
CA ARG A 3 11.97 -16.05 17.59
C ARG A 3 13.02 -14.94 17.48
N PRO A 4 14.23 -15.21 16.96
CA PRO A 4 15.19 -14.16 16.67
C PRO A 4 14.52 -13.13 15.75
N GLU A 5 14.76 -11.84 16.02
CA GLU A 5 14.26 -10.77 15.14
C GLU A 5 14.83 -10.99 13.74
N VAL A 6 13.97 -11.38 12.81
CA VAL A 6 14.35 -11.52 11.39
C VAL A 6 14.63 -10.13 10.85
N GLY A 7 15.84 -9.89 10.37
CA GLY A 7 16.26 -8.62 9.79
C GLY A 7 15.47 -8.29 8.52
N SER A 8 15.35 -7.00 8.21
CA SER A 8 14.49 -6.53 7.10
C SER A 8 14.97 -7.02 5.74
N THR A 9 16.28 -7.18 5.55
CA THR A 9 16.87 -7.78 4.34
C THR A 9 16.52 -9.27 4.20
N ASP A 10 16.34 -9.97 5.31
CA ASP A 10 15.93 -11.39 5.31
C ASP A 10 14.44 -11.55 4.99
N LEU A 11 13.64 -10.48 5.15
CA LEU A 11 12.24 -10.46 4.73
C LEU A 11 12.08 -10.37 3.21
N VAL A 12 13.05 -9.79 2.49
CA VAL A 12 13.01 -9.63 1.03
C VAL A 12 12.84 -10.95 0.29
N PRO A 13 13.69 -11.99 0.47
CA PRO A 13 13.51 -13.26 -0.23
C PRO A 13 12.20 -13.97 0.14
N GLN A 14 11.73 -13.84 1.39
CA GLN A 14 10.46 -14.43 1.84
C GLN A 14 9.26 -13.74 1.16
N ALA A 15 9.28 -12.40 1.10
CA ALA A 15 8.24 -11.63 0.42
C ALA A 15 8.21 -11.93 -1.09
N LEU A 16 9.38 -12.05 -1.74
CA LEU A 16 9.51 -12.46 -3.15
C LEU A 16 9.01 -13.88 -3.41
N ALA A 17 9.12 -14.78 -2.42
CA ALA A 17 8.56 -16.13 -2.48
C ALA A 17 7.03 -16.17 -2.25
N GLY A 18 6.40 -15.02 -1.98
CA GLY A 18 4.95 -14.90 -1.79
C GLY A 18 4.48 -14.99 -0.33
N ASP A 19 5.39 -14.96 0.65
CA ASP A 19 4.99 -14.91 2.07
C ASP A 19 4.33 -13.55 2.39
N ARG A 20 3.02 -13.58 2.61
CA ARG A 20 2.20 -12.39 2.91
C ARG A 20 2.54 -11.77 4.27
N HIS A 21 2.96 -12.57 5.26
CA HIS A 21 3.38 -12.06 6.55
C HIS A 21 4.74 -11.37 6.47
N ALA A 22 5.68 -11.96 5.72
CA ALA A 22 6.96 -11.32 5.44
C ALA A 22 6.77 -10.00 4.67
N LEU A 23 5.90 -9.99 3.65
CA LEU A 23 5.54 -8.77 2.91
C LEU A 23 4.94 -7.69 3.84
N ALA A 24 4.00 -8.05 4.71
CA ALA A 24 3.39 -7.10 5.63
C ALA A 24 4.41 -6.50 6.61
N ARG A 25 5.36 -7.31 7.11
CA ARG A 25 6.46 -6.84 7.98
C ARG A 25 7.46 -5.96 7.22
N LEU A 26 7.81 -6.34 5.99
CA LEU A 26 8.70 -5.56 5.13
C LEU A 26 8.10 -4.18 4.84
N LEU A 27 6.82 -4.13 4.47
CA LEU A 27 6.11 -2.86 4.26
C LEU A 27 6.13 -1.98 5.52
N THR A 28 5.93 -2.55 6.72
CA THR A 28 6.07 -1.79 7.97
C THR A 28 7.49 -1.22 8.13
N ARG A 29 8.54 -2.03 7.92
CA ARG A 29 9.94 -1.59 8.09
C ARG A 29 10.32 -0.51 7.07
N VAL A 30 9.82 -0.61 5.83
CA VAL A 30 9.97 0.41 4.79
C VAL A 30 9.21 1.68 5.15
N GLU A 31 7.97 1.56 5.61
CA GLU A 31 7.15 2.67 6.09
C GLU A 31 7.78 3.38 7.31
N ASP A 32 8.57 2.68 8.13
CA ASP A 32 9.30 3.26 9.28
C ASP A 32 10.46 4.17 8.85
N GLY A 33 10.98 4.01 7.63
CA GLY A 33 12.03 4.87 7.06
C GLY A 33 13.42 4.73 7.71
N GLY A 34 13.60 3.81 8.68
CA GLY A 34 14.89 3.58 9.34
C GLY A 34 15.93 2.91 8.42
N PRO A 35 17.22 2.88 8.83
CA PRO A 35 18.31 2.31 8.02
C PRO A 35 18.06 0.88 7.55
N GLU A 36 17.41 0.07 8.39
CA GLU A 36 17.06 -1.31 8.11
C GLU A 36 16.00 -1.43 6.99
N GLY A 37 14.97 -0.58 7.04
CA GLY A 37 13.94 -0.50 6.00
C GLY A 37 14.49 0.00 4.67
N GLN A 38 15.37 1.01 4.72
CA GLN A 38 16.05 1.53 3.54
C GLN A 38 16.99 0.52 2.89
N ALA A 39 17.72 -0.28 3.68
CA ALA A 39 18.55 -1.37 3.17
C ALA A 39 17.71 -2.44 2.46
N ALA A 40 16.57 -2.83 3.05
CA ALA A 40 15.66 -3.79 2.44
C ALA A 40 15.00 -3.24 1.16
N LEU A 41 14.63 -1.95 1.16
CA LEU A 41 14.13 -1.26 -0.02
C LEU A 41 15.18 -1.27 -1.14
N ALA A 42 16.43 -0.89 -0.84
CA ALA A 42 17.51 -0.89 -1.82
C ALA A 42 17.76 -2.29 -2.42
N GLN A 43 17.64 -3.35 -1.62
CA GLN A 43 17.77 -4.74 -2.07
C GLN A 43 16.66 -5.16 -3.03
N ILE A 44 15.41 -4.74 -2.78
CA ILE A 44 14.25 -5.17 -3.57
C ILE A 44 13.96 -4.26 -4.77
N PHE A 45 14.35 -2.99 -4.70
CA PHE A 45 14.07 -1.95 -5.70
C PHE A 45 14.45 -2.33 -7.15
N PRO A 46 15.58 -3.00 -7.45
CA PRO A 46 15.91 -3.39 -8.83
C PRO A 46 14.90 -4.31 -9.52
N ARG A 47 13.92 -4.85 -8.79
CA ARG A 47 12.86 -5.73 -9.30
C ARG A 47 11.54 -5.01 -9.58
N SER A 48 11.40 -3.72 -9.23
CA SER A 48 10.21 -2.91 -9.48
C SER A 48 10.23 -2.27 -10.88
N GLY A 49 9.21 -1.47 -11.20
CA GLY A 49 9.05 -0.72 -12.45
C GLY A 49 8.08 -1.34 -13.45
N LYS A 50 7.25 -2.33 -13.05
CA LYS A 50 6.35 -3.06 -13.96
C LYS A 50 4.87 -2.85 -13.65
N ALA A 51 4.53 -2.52 -12.40
CA ALA A 51 3.15 -2.40 -11.98
C ALA A 51 2.48 -1.14 -12.56
N HIS A 52 1.19 -1.25 -12.89
CA HIS A 52 0.37 -0.08 -13.20
C HIS A 52 -0.23 0.49 -11.92
N VAL A 53 0.07 1.76 -11.62
CA VAL A 53 -0.40 2.44 -10.41
C VAL A 53 -1.63 3.29 -10.74
N VAL A 54 -2.75 3.00 -10.06
CA VAL A 54 -4.01 3.73 -10.20
C VAL A 54 -4.31 4.49 -8.92
N GLY A 55 -4.35 5.82 -9.00
CA GLY A 55 -4.75 6.69 -7.90
C GLY A 55 -6.26 6.95 -7.92
N ILE A 56 -6.94 6.66 -6.83
CA ILE A 56 -8.37 6.97 -6.64
C ILE A 56 -8.50 8.08 -5.62
N THR A 57 -9.05 9.21 -6.04
CA THR A 57 -9.25 10.38 -5.18
C THR A 57 -10.61 11.03 -5.41
N GLY A 58 -10.99 11.96 -4.53
CA GLY A 58 -12.36 12.48 -4.49
C GLY A 58 -12.83 12.85 -3.08
N SER A 59 -13.97 13.53 -3.01
CA SER A 59 -14.53 14.03 -1.74
C SER A 59 -14.93 12.89 -0.79
N SER A 60 -14.96 13.16 0.52
CA SER A 60 -15.47 12.18 1.48
C SER A 60 -16.92 11.82 1.16
N GLY A 61 -17.24 10.53 1.15
CA GLY A 61 -18.59 10.06 0.82
C GLY A 61 -18.90 9.92 -0.69
N SER A 62 -18.00 10.29 -1.61
CA SER A 62 -18.25 10.18 -3.06
C SER A 62 -18.33 8.75 -3.61
N GLY A 63 -18.07 7.74 -2.76
CA GLY A 63 -18.14 6.33 -3.16
C GLY A 63 -16.82 5.73 -3.64
N LYS A 64 -15.68 6.38 -3.40
CA LYS A 64 -14.32 5.87 -3.73
C LYS A 64 -14.11 4.41 -3.33
N SER A 65 -14.35 4.06 -2.07
CA SER A 65 -14.12 2.70 -1.59
C SER A 65 -15.09 1.69 -2.22
N THR A 66 -16.31 2.13 -2.60
CA THR A 66 -17.24 1.31 -3.38
C THR A 66 -16.69 1.07 -4.78
N LEU A 67 -16.17 2.11 -5.45
CA LEU A 67 -15.52 1.97 -6.76
C LEU A 67 -14.30 1.05 -6.69
N VAL A 68 -13.42 1.23 -5.69
CA VAL A 68 -12.25 0.38 -5.45
C VAL A 68 -12.68 -1.07 -5.26
N ASN A 69 -13.71 -1.32 -4.45
CA ASN A 69 -14.25 -2.67 -4.25
C ASN A 69 -14.75 -3.30 -5.55
N CYS A 70 -15.52 -2.56 -6.36
CA CYS A 70 -16.02 -3.04 -7.65
C CYS A 70 -14.87 -3.31 -8.64
N LEU A 71 -13.90 -2.40 -8.74
CA LEU A 71 -12.74 -2.52 -9.61
C LEU A 71 -11.86 -3.72 -9.21
N ALA A 72 -11.60 -3.89 -7.92
CA ALA A 72 -10.84 -5.02 -7.40
C ALA A 72 -11.51 -6.34 -7.77
N ARG A 73 -12.83 -6.47 -7.56
CA ARG A 73 -13.59 -7.67 -7.94
C ARG A 73 -13.51 -7.95 -9.43
N GLU A 74 -13.65 -6.91 -10.27
CA GLU A 74 -13.56 -7.07 -11.73
C GLU A 74 -12.16 -7.51 -12.18
N LEU A 75 -11.10 -6.93 -11.62
CA LEU A 75 -9.72 -7.36 -11.88
C LEU A 75 -9.49 -8.82 -11.45
N ARG A 76 -10.03 -9.22 -10.30
CA ARG A 76 -9.96 -10.61 -9.83
C ARG A 76 -10.74 -11.58 -10.73
N ARG A 77 -11.92 -11.20 -11.25
CA ARG A 77 -12.65 -11.99 -12.25
C ARG A 77 -11.83 -12.21 -13.53
N ARG A 78 -10.93 -11.29 -13.86
CA ARG A 78 -9.97 -11.40 -14.97
C ARG A 78 -8.66 -12.10 -14.58
N ASN A 79 -8.60 -12.73 -13.41
CA ASN A 79 -7.41 -13.38 -12.85
C ASN A 79 -6.21 -12.45 -12.61
N VAL A 80 -6.42 -11.14 -12.54
CA VAL A 80 -5.36 -10.16 -12.26
C VAL A 80 -5.17 -10.06 -10.75
N ARG A 81 -3.93 -10.21 -10.26
CA ARG A 81 -3.59 -9.92 -8.86
C ARG A 81 -3.48 -8.40 -8.65
N LEU A 82 -3.86 -7.90 -7.48
CA LEU A 82 -3.71 -6.49 -7.17
C LEU A 82 -3.36 -6.22 -5.72
N ALA A 83 -2.72 -5.09 -5.49
CA ALA A 83 -2.53 -4.52 -4.18
C ALA A 83 -3.35 -3.23 -4.03
N ILE A 84 -3.84 -2.95 -2.81
CA ILE A 84 -4.55 -1.73 -2.45
C ILE A 84 -3.81 -1.08 -1.29
N LEU A 85 -3.35 0.15 -1.52
CA LEU A 85 -2.80 1.04 -0.51
C LEU A 85 -3.85 2.10 -0.15
N ALA A 86 -4.46 1.96 1.03
CA ALA A 86 -5.34 2.99 1.59
C ALA A 86 -4.47 4.00 2.34
N VAL A 87 -4.44 5.23 1.82
CA VAL A 87 -3.55 6.30 2.27
C VAL A 87 -4.37 7.33 3.04
N ASP A 88 -4.03 7.51 4.31
CA ASP A 88 -4.72 8.41 5.23
C ASP A 88 -3.71 9.31 5.95
N PRO A 89 -4.00 10.60 6.22
CA PRO A 89 -3.27 11.35 7.22
C PRO A 89 -3.13 10.58 8.54
N THR A 90 -2.05 10.86 9.26
CA THR A 90 -1.78 10.19 10.55
C THR A 90 -2.87 10.49 11.56
N SER A 91 -3.43 9.45 12.18
CA SER A 91 -4.31 9.60 13.33
C SER A 91 -3.57 10.31 14.48
N PRO A 92 -4.10 11.45 14.99
CA PRO A 92 -3.50 12.15 16.11
C PRO A 92 -3.58 11.35 17.43
N PHE A 93 -4.38 10.27 17.47
CA PHE A 93 -4.57 9.45 18.67
C PHE A 93 -3.73 8.18 18.69
N SER A 94 -3.47 7.57 17.53
CA SER A 94 -2.76 6.28 17.43
C SER A 94 -1.42 6.33 16.70
N GLY A 95 -1.11 7.43 16.00
CA GLY A 95 0.12 7.56 15.21
C GLY A 95 0.14 6.70 13.93
N GLY A 96 -0.96 6.04 13.57
CA GLY A 96 -1.12 5.22 12.35
C GLY A 96 -2.34 5.63 11.52
N ALA A 97 -2.66 4.87 10.47
CA ALA A 97 -3.83 5.14 9.61
C ALA A 97 -5.14 4.85 10.34
N LEU A 98 -6.23 5.57 10.01
CA LEU A 98 -7.55 5.28 10.58
C LEU A 98 -8.01 3.87 10.16
N LEU A 99 -8.26 3.01 11.15
CA LEU A 99 -8.66 1.60 10.97
C LEU A 99 -9.97 1.42 10.16
N GLY A 100 -10.73 2.50 9.95
CA GLY A 100 -12.01 2.49 9.24
C GLY A 100 -11.94 2.00 7.79
N ASP A 101 -10.78 2.12 7.14
CA ASP A 101 -10.65 1.81 5.71
C ASP A 101 -10.62 0.31 5.43
N ARG A 102 -10.03 -0.47 6.34
CA ARG A 102 -10.03 -1.95 6.22
C ARG A 102 -11.39 -2.57 6.49
N LEU A 103 -12.21 -1.93 7.33
CA LEU A 103 -13.55 -2.44 7.65
C LEU A 103 -14.50 -2.34 6.44
N ARG A 104 -14.29 -1.36 5.55
CA ARG A 104 -15.09 -1.14 4.32
C ARG A 104 -14.72 -2.09 3.17
N MET A 105 -13.60 -2.81 3.28
CA MET A 105 -13.10 -3.74 2.24
C MET A 105 -13.05 -5.19 2.72
N ARG A 106 -13.81 -5.56 3.76
CA ARG A 106 -13.79 -6.90 4.38
C ARG A 106 -13.94 -8.05 3.37
N ASP A 107 -14.81 -7.88 2.39
CA ASP A 107 -15.08 -8.90 1.37
C ASP A 107 -13.86 -9.19 0.47
N LEU A 108 -12.94 -8.23 0.33
CA LEU A 108 -11.73 -8.39 -0.47
C LEU A 108 -10.60 -9.09 0.30
N ILE A 109 -10.61 -9.02 1.64
CA ILE A 109 -9.52 -9.53 2.49
C ILE A 109 -9.35 -11.04 2.34
N ALA A 110 -10.43 -11.76 2.04
CA ALA A 110 -10.42 -13.21 1.86
C ALA A 110 -9.81 -13.68 0.53
N ASP A 111 -9.67 -12.81 -0.48
CA ASP A 111 -9.10 -13.21 -1.77
C ASP A 111 -7.56 -13.23 -1.71
N PRO A 112 -6.91 -14.40 -1.91
CA PRO A 112 -5.45 -14.50 -1.85
C PRO A 112 -4.73 -13.70 -2.95
N GLY A 113 -5.42 -13.36 -4.05
CA GLY A 113 -4.93 -12.51 -5.12
C GLY A 113 -5.01 -11.01 -4.83
N ILE A 114 -5.60 -10.61 -3.71
CA ILE A 114 -5.65 -9.22 -3.24
C ILE A 114 -4.74 -9.05 -2.02
N PHE A 115 -3.96 -7.99 -1.99
CA PHE A 115 -3.23 -7.55 -0.79
C PHE A 115 -3.67 -6.14 -0.42
N ILE A 116 -4.01 -5.92 0.85
CA ILE A 116 -4.50 -4.61 1.32
C ILE A 116 -3.61 -4.14 2.46
N ARG A 117 -3.11 -2.90 2.35
CA ARG A 117 -2.34 -2.23 3.38
C ARG A 117 -2.85 -0.80 3.56
N SER A 118 -2.79 -0.34 4.80
CA SER A 118 -3.07 1.05 5.14
C SER A 118 -1.73 1.72 5.41
N ALA A 119 -1.58 2.96 4.94
CA ALA A 119 -0.37 3.76 5.02
C ALA A 119 -0.67 5.09 5.75
N ALA A 120 0.25 5.56 6.59
CA ALA A 120 0.09 6.82 7.34
C ALA A 120 1.27 7.79 7.13
N SER A 121 0.99 9.10 7.22
CA SER A 121 1.99 10.18 7.03
C SER A 121 3.09 10.28 8.09
N ARG A 122 2.91 9.60 9.22
CA ARG A 122 3.55 9.78 10.53
C ARG A 122 4.01 11.21 10.86
N GLY A 123 3.18 12.20 10.55
CA GLY A 123 3.41 13.60 10.92
C GLY A 123 4.33 14.41 10.00
N ASN A 124 4.86 13.84 8.92
CA ASN A 124 5.65 14.59 7.93
C ASN A 124 4.76 15.12 6.79
N LEU A 125 4.78 16.44 6.56
CA LEU A 125 4.28 17.06 5.33
C LEU A 125 5.05 16.46 4.13
N GLY A 126 4.34 15.81 3.18
CA GLY A 126 4.95 15.10 2.04
C GLY A 126 5.46 13.67 2.35
N GLY A 127 5.48 13.26 3.62
CA GLY A 127 5.98 11.93 4.04
C GLY A 127 5.12 10.77 3.54
N VAL A 128 3.83 11.02 3.35
CA VAL A 128 2.88 10.06 2.77
C VAL A 128 3.33 9.65 1.37
N ALA A 129 3.68 10.61 0.52
CA ALA A 129 4.03 10.36 -0.87
C ALA A 129 5.31 9.52 -0.98
N PHE A 130 6.32 9.79 -0.14
CA PHE A 130 7.56 9.01 -0.11
C PHE A 130 7.33 7.58 0.38
N ALA A 131 6.70 7.40 1.55
CA ALA A 131 6.41 6.07 2.07
C ALA A 131 5.50 5.28 1.11
N THR A 132 4.55 5.93 0.45
CA THR A 132 3.68 5.30 -0.55
C THR A 132 4.47 4.86 -1.79
N ARG A 133 5.41 5.68 -2.30
CA ARG A 133 6.30 5.29 -3.42
C ARG A 133 7.17 4.09 -3.09
N ASP A 134 7.71 4.05 -1.88
CA ASP A 134 8.56 2.94 -1.43
C ASP A 134 7.73 1.66 -1.29
N MET A 135 6.53 1.76 -0.71
CA MET A 135 5.59 0.64 -0.63
C MET A 135 5.11 0.17 -2.00
N ILE A 136 4.83 1.07 -2.95
CA ILE A 136 4.52 0.74 -4.35
C ILE A 136 5.67 -0.10 -4.93
N SER A 137 6.91 0.34 -4.74
CA SER A 137 8.10 -0.36 -5.27
C SER A 137 8.23 -1.77 -4.70
N VAL A 138 7.96 -1.96 -3.41
CA VAL A 138 7.95 -3.28 -2.77
C VAL A 138 6.84 -4.16 -3.36
N LEU A 139 5.61 -3.64 -3.49
CA LEU A 139 4.46 -4.37 -4.02
C LEU A 139 4.64 -4.79 -5.48
N ASP A 140 5.21 -3.90 -6.30
CA ASP A 140 5.56 -4.18 -7.68
C ASP A 140 6.59 -5.32 -7.77
N ALA A 141 7.67 -5.20 -6.99
CA ALA A 141 8.75 -6.18 -6.99
C ALA A 141 8.32 -7.60 -6.56
N VAL A 142 7.30 -7.73 -5.70
CA VAL A 142 6.71 -9.03 -5.32
C VAL A 142 5.61 -9.53 -6.27
N GLY A 143 5.41 -8.83 -7.39
CA GLY A 143 4.61 -9.31 -8.51
C GLY A 143 3.13 -8.94 -8.46
N TYR A 144 2.76 -7.80 -7.87
CA TYR A 144 1.41 -7.22 -8.06
C TYR A 144 1.39 -6.33 -9.31
N PRO A 145 0.76 -6.77 -10.42
CA PRO A 145 0.76 -6.02 -11.68
C PRO A 145 -0.09 -4.75 -11.64
N VAL A 146 -1.04 -4.65 -10.70
CA VAL A 146 -1.87 -3.47 -10.48
C VAL A 146 -1.80 -3.06 -9.02
N ILE A 147 -1.54 -1.78 -8.77
CA ILE A 147 -1.51 -1.20 -7.44
C ILE A 147 -2.50 -0.04 -7.42
N ILE A 148 -3.55 -0.18 -6.61
CA ILE A 148 -4.54 0.88 -6.37
C ILE A 148 -4.10 1.66 -5.15
N VAL A 149 -4.02 2.99 -5.26
CA VAL A 149 -3.75 3.91 -4.17
C VAL A 149 -5.00 4.75 -3.94
N GLU A 150 -5.67 4.60 -2.81
CA GLU A 150 -6.88 5.36 -2.48
C GLU A 150 -6.57 6.39 -1.39
N THR A 151 -6.96 7.65 -1.60
CA THR A 151 -6.95 8.65 -0.51
C THR A 151 -8.16 8.48 0.39
N VAL A 152 -7.93 8.57 1.69
CA VAL A 152 -8.95 8.60 2.71
C VAL A 152 -9.09 10.04 3.20
N GLY A 153 -10.34 10.52 3.33
CA GLY A 153 -10.63 11.86 3.86
C GLY A 153 -10.50 13.03 2.88
N THR A 154 -10.39 14.23 3.46
CA THR A 154 -10.35 15.54 2.77
C THR A 154 -9.02 16.24 3.05
N GLY A 155 -8.36 16.78 2.03
CA GLY A 155 -7.14 17.59 2.21
C GLY A 155 -6.08 17.35 1.13
N GLN A 156 -4.82 17.67 1.48
CA GLN A 156 -3.67 17.63 0.57
C GLN A 156 -3.29 16.23 0.06
N ALA A 157 -3.76 15.16 0.71
CA ALA A 157 -3.51 13.78 0.29
C ALA A 157 -3.99 13.49 -1.15
N GLN A 158 -5.01 14.22 -1.63
CA GLN A 158 -5.52 14.11 -3.00
C GLN A 158 -4.44 14.45 -4.03
N VAL A 159 -3.63 15.48 -3.77
CA VAL A 159 -2.52 15.91 -4.63
C VAL A 159 -1.37 14.89 -4.56
N GLU A 160 -1.13 14.31 -3.39
CA GLU A 160 -0.05 13.34 -3.19
C GLU A 160 -0.30 12.03 -3.94
N VAL A 161 -1.54 11.51 -3.94
CA VAL A 161 -1.89 10.31 -4.71
C VAL A 161 -1.74 10.53 -6.21
N ALA A 162 -2.09 11.71 -6.71
CA ALA A 162 -1.85 12.05 -8.11
C ALA A 162 -0.36 12.03 -8.48
N SER A 163 0.54 12.34 -7.53
CA SER A 163 1.99 12.37 -7.81
C SER A 163 2.61 10.98 -8.01
N VAL A 164 2.00 9.91 -7.48
CA VAL A 164 2.56 8.55 -7.49
C VAL A 164 1.87 7.62 -8.50
N ALA A 165 0.75 8.07 -9.09
CA ALA A 165 -0.06 7.26 -9.96
C ALA A 165 0.24 7.48 -11.45
N HIS A 166 0.14 6.42 -12.25
CA HIS A 166 0.14 6.52 -13.71
C HIS A 166 -1.23 6.94 -14.26
N THR A 167 -2.30 6.59 -13.54
CA THR A 167 -3.68 6.98 -13.89
C THR A 167 -4.38 7.49 -12.64
N VAL A 168 -5.02 8.65 -12.74
CA VAL A 168 -5.80 9.24 -11.64
C VAL A 168 -7.28 9.18 -12.00
N VAL A 169 -8.10 8.67 -11.09
CA VAL A 169 -9.56 8.69 -11.16
C VAL A 169 -10.08 9.60 -10.06
N LEU A 170 -10.80 10.65 -10.47
CA LEU A 170 -11.51 11.56 -9.58
C LEU A 170 -12.97 11.11 -9.46
N VAL A 171 -13.44 10.92 -8.23
CA VAL A 171 -14.80 10.49 -7.89
C VAL A 171 -15.53 11.55 -7.08
#